data_AF-A0A352R990-F1
#
_entry.id   AF-A0A352R990-F1
#
_cell.length_a   1.000
_cell.length_b   1.000
_cell.length_c   1.000
_cell.angle_alpha   90.00
_cell.angle_beta   90.00
_cell.angle_gamma   90.00
#
_symmetry.space_group_name_H-M   'P 1'
#
loop_
_entity.id
_entity.type
_entity.pdbx_description
1 polymer ?
#
loop_
_entity_poly.entity_id
_entity_poly.type
_entity_poly.pdbx_seq_one_letter_code
_entity_poly.pdbx_strand_id
1 'polypeptide(L)'
;MNKAIFKFFIFIFIFQAQLSYGCLNGQTLALKNGTLIYIDSEYMNIPKGHDFFKKDFDGLIKDLRKLYSETKDIDYLSDIGVVLIIQKKYDEAIKIYNNIEKSNPNRYSTASNLGTLYELIGDNVNALKWIEKSVKINPISHNSSEWIHVNILKAKVNNLIFSSQNIINNDFGFESLPKTDLKEENLESLRYQIYFQLNERISFIKEKDKSIAVLLFDLANIDYLLGKKSSQYKELFKMAVDYGFIKNL
;
A
#
# COMPACT_ATOMS: atom_id res chain seq x y z
N MET A 1 61.44 26.05 11.20
CA MET A 1 60.67 24.99 10.50
C MET A 1 59.30 24.86 11.15
N ASN A 2 58.31 25.60 10.65
CA ASN A 2 56.91 25.50 11.11
C ASN A 2 56.24 24.31 10.41
N LYS A 3 55.75 23.33 11.17
CA LYS A 3 54.81 22.32 10.66
C LYS A 3 53.41 22.70 11.15
N ALA A 4 52.61 23.27 10.25
CA ALA A 4 51.19 23.49 10.46
C ALA A 4 50.46 22.13 10.44
N ILE A 5 49.71 21.83 11.49
CA ILE A 5 48.84 20.64 11.58
C ILE A 5 47.50 21.03 10.96
N PHE A 6 47.24 20.53 9.75
CA PHE A 6 45.97 20.69 9.06
C PHE A 6 44.98 19.65 9.63
N LYS A 7 44.03 20.07 10.47
CA LYS A 7 42.93 19.20 10.92
C LYS A 7 41.83 19.20 9.86
N PHE A 8 41.70 18.09 9.15
CA PHE A 8 40.60 17.83 8.23
C PHE A 8 39.35 17.50 9.05
N PHE A 9 38.36 18.39 9.09
CA PHE A 9 37.03 18.07 9.60
C PHE A 9 36.24 17.41 8.47
N ILE A 10 36.08 16.09 8.53
CA ILE A 10 35.14 15.36 7.69
C ILE A 10 33.74 15.66 8.24
N PHE A 11 33.03 16.59 7.60
CA PHE A 11 31.59 16.73 7.80
C PHE A 11 30.90 15.57 7.08
N ILE A 12 30.59 14.52 7.83
CA ILE A 12 29.66 13.49 7.38
C ILE A 12 28.27 14.13 7.38
N PHE A 13 27.82 14.60 6.22
CA PHE A 13 26.42 14.90 6.00
C PHE A 13 25.66 13.56 6.04
N ILE A 14 25.17 13.20 7.23
CA ILE A 14 24.13 12.19 7.35
C ILE A 14 22.90 12.81 6.69
N PHE A 15 22.66 12.44 5.43
CA PHE A 15 21.39 12.68 4.77
C PHE A 15 20.35 11.90 5.58
N GLN A 16 19.75 12.55 6.58
CA GLN A 16 18.53 12.04 7.19
C GLN A 16 17.47 12.10 6.09
N ALA A 17 17.30 10.99 5.38
CA ALA A 17 16.08 10.75 4.65
C ALA A 17 14.96 10.92 5.67
N GLN A 18 14.18 11.99 5.52
CA GLN A 18 12.96 12.18 6.29
C GLN A 18 12.04 11.03 5.90
N LEU A 19 12.12 9.93 6.63
CA LEU A 19 11.13 8.89 6.60
C LEU A 19 9.87 9.54 7.15
N SER A 20 8.95 9.90 6.25
CA SER A 20 7.60 10.30 6.66
C SER A 20 6.93 9.08 7.29
N TYR A 21 6.98 9.01 8.62
CA TYR A 21 6.18 8.08 9.41
C TYR A 21 4.71 8.44 9.18
N GLY A 22 3.92 7.46 8.73
CA GLY A 22 2.56 7.66 8.21
C GLY A 22 2.35 7.08 6.80
N CYS A 23 3.33 6.38 6.26
CA CYS A 23 3.12 5.48 5.12
C CYS A 23 2.84 4.08 5.67
N LEU A 24 1.86 3.39 5.09
CA LEU A 24 1.59 1.97 5.34
C LEU A 24 2.85 1.18 4.96
N ASN A 25 3.71 0.90 5.93
CA ASN A 25 4.80 -0.04 5.76
C ASN A 25 4.19 -1.39 6.14
N GLY A 26 3.98 -2.29 5.17
CA GLY A 26 3.24 -3.55 5.33
C GLY A 26 3.79 -4.57 6.33
N GLN A 27 4.74 -4.20 7.19
CA GLN A 27 5.15 -4.95 8.38
C GLN A 27 4.60 -4.31 9.67
N THR A 28 4.48 -2.99 9.73
CA THR A 28 4.08 -2.23 10.92
C THR A 28 3.64 -0.83 10.52
N LEU A 29 2.46 -0.43 10.98
CA LEU A 29 2.07 0.98 11.01
C LEU A 29 2.28 1.54 12.40
N ALA A 30 3.31 2.39 12.53
CA ALA A 30 3.56 3.21 13.71
C ALA A 30 3.25 4.66 13.39
N LEU A 31 2.43 5.30 14.24
CA LEU A 31 2.19 6.73 14.18
C LEU A 31 3.39 7.51 14.71
N LYS A 32 3.45 8.81 14.41
CA LYS A 32 4.49 9.74 14.85
C LYS A 32 4.69 9.76 16.36
N ASN A 33 3.62 9.58 17.14
CA ASN A 33 3.69 9.52 18.60
C ASN A 33 4.17 8.15 19.15
N GLY A 34 4.58 7.22 18.28
CA GLY A 34 5.02 5.88 18.62
C GLY A 34 3.87 4.86 18.82
N THR A 35 2.61 5.27 18.64
CA THR A 35 1.49 4.34 18.74
C THR A 35 1.53 3.35 17.59
N LEU A 36 1.62 2.05 17.92
CA LEU A 36 1.47 0.97 16.96
C LEU A 36 -0.02 0.73 16.68
N ILE A 37 -0.36 0.67 15.39
CA ILE A 37 -1.73 0.50 14.90
C ILE A 37 -1.98 -0.94 14.46
N TYR A 38 -1.02 -1.52 13.74
CA TYR A 38 -0.95 -2.94 13.44
C TYR A 38 0.52 -3.37 13.33
N ILE A 39 0.76 -4.67 13.51
CA ILE A 39 2.01 -5.34 13.22
C ILE A 39 1.62 -6.59 12.45
N ASP A 40 2.06 -6.68 11.20
CA ASP A 40 1.84 -7.85 10.38
C ASP A 40 3.02 -8.80 10.53
N SER A 41 2.73 -10.09 10.61
CA SER A 41 3.77 -11.11 10.48
C SER A 41 4.09 -11.32 9.00
N GLU A 42 5.35 -11.07 8.61
CA GLU A 42 5.87 -11.35 7.26
C GLU A 42 5.71 -12.81 6.80
N TYR A 43 5.38 -13.71 7.72
CA TYR A 43 5.27 -15.16 7.46
C TYR A 43 3.85 -15.60 7.08
N MET A 44 2.93 -14.67 6.93
CA MET A 44 1.60 -14.97 6.42
C MET A 44 1.71 -15.14 4.91
N ASN A 45 2.06 -16.34 4.45
CA ASN A 45 2.13 -16.67 3.03
C ASN A 45 0.85 -16.37 2.23
N ILE A 46 -0.27 -16.14 2.93
CA ILE A 46 -1.61 -15.88 2.44
C ILE A 46 -2.05 -14.51 2.98
N PRO A 47 -2.47 -13.56 2.13
CA PRO A 47 -2.83 -12.22 2.56
C PRO A 47 -4.14 -12.26 3.34
N LYS A 48 -4.21 -11.52 4.45
CA LYS A 48 -5.40 -11.45 5.31
C LYS A 48 -5.83 -10.02 5.66
N GLY A 49 -5.13 -9.04 5.12
CA GLY A 49 -5.24 -7.66 5.57
C GLY A 49 -4.58 -7.46 6.94
N HIS A 50 -4.58 -6.21 7.37
CA HIS A 50 -3.98 -5.75 8.60
C HIS A 50 -4.92 -5.99 9.79
N ASP A 51 -4.38 -6.51 10.88
CA ASP A 51 -5.10 -6.61 12.15
C ASP A 51 -4.90 -5.34 12.98
N PHE A 52 -5.86 -4.42 12.88
CA PHE A 52 -5.86 -3.16 13.62
C PHE A 52 -6.25 -3.41 15.10
N PHE A 53 -5.27 -3.68 15.96
CA PHE A 53 -5.53 -4.08 17.35
C PHE A 53 -5.91 -2.93 18.31
N LYS A 54 -5.68 -1.67 17.92
CA LYS A 54 -6.05 -0.51 18.76
C LYS A 54 -7.58 -0.34 18.79
N LYS A 55 -8.15 -0.26 20.00
CA LYS A 55 -9.61 -0.15 20.18
C LYS A 55 -10.11 1.29 20.40
N ASP A 56 -9.35 2.11 21.12
CA ASP A 56 -9.71 3.51 21.38
C ASP A 56 -9.04 4.45 20.36
N PHE A 57 -9.67 4.59 19.20
CA PHE A 57 -9.23 5.51 18.15
C PHE A 57 -9.64 6.96 18.41
N ASP A 58 -10.74 7.20 19.11
CA ASP A 58 -11.20 8.57 19.39
C ASP A 58 -10.30 9.25 20.43
N GLY A 59 -9.89 8.52 21.47
CA GLY A 59 -8.86 8.98 22.41
C GLY A 59 -7.52 9.24 21.72
N LEU A 60 -7.11 8.35 20.81
CA LEU A 60 -5.89 8.52 20.03
C LEU A 60 -5.95 9.79 19.15
N ILE A 61 -7.06 10.04 18.45
CA ILE A 61 -7.25 11.26 17.65
C ILE A 61 -7.14 12.51 18.55
N LYS A 62 -7.73 12.48 19.75
CA LYS A 62 -7.63 13.60 20.71
C LYS A 62 -6.18 13.89 21.10
N ASP A 63 -5.40 12.86 21.39
CA ASP A 63 -3.98 12.99 21.73
C ASP A 63 -3.16 13.54 20.56
N LEU A 64 -3.37 13.02 19.36
CA LEU A 64 -2.71 13.52 18.15
C LEU A 64 -3.09 14.98 17.85
N ARG A 65 -4.34 15.39 18.07
CA ARG A 65 -4.77 16.79 17.91
C ARG A 65 -4.09 17.70 18.91
N LYS A 66 -3.91 17.26 20.16
CA LYS A 66 -3.16 18.00 21.17
C LYS A 66 -1.70 18.17 20.73
N LEU A 67 -1.04 17.09 20.33
CA LEU A 67 0.34 17.12 19.83
C LEU A 67 0.51 18.05 18.62
N TYR A 68 -0.43 17.99 17.66
CA TYR A 68 -0.45 18.94 16.55
C TYR A 68 -0.62 20.39 17.03
N SER A 69 -1.52 20.65 18.00
CA SER A 69 -1.78 22.00 18.48
C SER A 69 -0.53 22.66 19.10
N GLU A 70 0.27 21.86 19.81
CA GLU A 70 1.49 22.25 20.52
C GLU A 70 2.70 22.40 19.57
N THR A 71 2.85 21.49 18.61
CA THR A 71 4.05 21.40 17.76
C THR A 71 3.88 22.00 16.37
N LYS A 72 2.64 22.08 15.89
CA LYS A 72 2.28 22.31 14.47
C LYS A 72 2.91 21.32 13.49
N ASP A 73 3.40 20.17 13.96
CA ASP A 73 3.96 19.11 13.10
C ASP A 73 2.81 18.44 12.33
N ILE A 74 2.84 18.62 11.01
CA ILE A 74 1.83 18.12 10.08
C ILE A 74 1.72 16.60 10.08
N ASP A 75 2.77 15.88 10.49
CA ASP A 75 2.71 14.42 10.56
C ASP A 75 1.60 13.96 11.53
N TYR A 76 1.34 14.70 12.62
CA TYR A 76 0.21 14.39 13.50
C TYR A 76 -1.16 14.58 12.85
N LEU A 77 -1.34 15.60 11.98
CA LEU A 77 -2.56 15.72 11.18
C LEU A 77 -2.67 14.59 10.16
N SER A 78 -1.55 14.20 9.54
CA SER A 78 -1.48 13.06 8.62
C SER A 78 -1.90 11.77 9.32
N ASP A 79 -1.41 11.52 10.54
CA ASP A 79 -1.76 10.36 11.36
C ASP A 79 -3.23 10.34 11.76
N ILE A 80 -3.82 11.50 12.10
CA ILE A 80 -5.27 11.60 12.33
C ILE A 80 -6.02 11.17 11.07
N GLY A 81 -5.57 11.59 9.88
CA GLY A 81 -6.15 11.14 8.60
C GLY A 81 -6.13 9.62 8.44
N VAL A 82 -5.00 8.96 8.76
CA VAL A 82 -4.87 7.50 8.73
C VAL A 82 -5.84 6.83 9.71
N VAL A 83 -5.95 7.34 10.95
CA VAL A 83 -6.87 6.79 11.94
C VAL A 83 -8.33 6.95 11.49
N LEU A 84 -8.68 8.08 10.87
CA LEU A 84 -10.02 8.29 10.31
C LEU A 84 -10.32 7.33 9.14
N ILE A 85 -9.34 7.01 8.29
CA ILE A 85 -9.47 5.98 7.24
C ILE A 85 -9.81 4.62 7.88
N ILE A 86 -9.10 4.22 8.94
CA ILE A 86 -9.36 2.97 9.67
C ILE A 86 -10.77 2.97 10.29
N GLN A 87 -11.22 4.10 10.82
CA GLN A 87 -12.59 4.29 11.31
C GLN A 87 -13.64 4.44 10.19
N LYS A 88 -13.26 4.36 8.91
CA LYS A 88 -14.10 4.58 7.74
C LYS A 88 -14.76 5.96 7.66
N LYS A 89 -14.21 6.96 8.36
CA LYS A 89 -14.64 8.36 8.34
C LYS A 89 -14.00 9.11 7.17
N TYR A 90 -14.29 8.65 5.95
CA TYR A 90 -13.57 9.06 4.73
C TYR A 90 -13.70 10.56 4.43
N ASP A 91 -14.90 11.14 4.58
CA ASP A 91 -15.12 12.58 4.31
C ASP A 91 -14.29 13.48 5.25
N GLU A 92 -14.15 13.09 6.51
CA GLU A 92 -13.33 13.82 7.47
C GLU A 92 -11.83 13.71 7.13
N ALA A 93 -11.38 12.50 6.75
CA ALA A 93 -10.00 12.28 6.34
C ALA A 93 -9.66 13.07 5.07
N ILE A 94 -10.56 13.11 4.07
CA ILE A 94 -10.39 13.90 2.83
C ILE A 94 -10.25 15.39 3.16
N LYS A 95 -11.07 15.93 4.08
CA LYS A 95 -10.95 17.33 4.53
C LYS A 95 -9.58 17.60 5.15
N ILE A 96 -9.09 16.69 6.00
CA ILE A 96 -7.76 16.81 6.61
C ILE A 96 -6.67 16.81 5.54
N TYR A 97 -6.63 15.82 4.65
CA TYR A 97 -5.56 15.74 3.66
C TYR A 97 -5.60 16.86 2.62
N ASN A 98 -6.79 17.33 2.23
CA ASN A 98 -6.90 18.53 1.38
C ASN A 98 -6.34 19.78 2.07
N ASN A 99 -6.52 19.93 3.39
CA ASN A 99 -5.93 21.03 4.14
C ASN A 99 -4.41 20.88 4.29
N ILE A 100 -3.92 19.65 4.48
CA ILE A 100 -2.49 19.35 4.47
C ILE A 100 -1.90 19.73 3.11
N GLU A 101 -2.48 19.29 2.00
CA GLU A 101 -1.97 19.61 0.66
C GLU A 101 -1.97 21.12 0.38
N LYS A 102 -2.99 21.86 0.81
CA LYS A 102 -3.03 23.32 0.65
C LYS A 102 -1.91 24.05 1.38
N SER A 103 -1.55 23.57 2.58
CA SER A 103 -0.56 24.21 3.45
C SER A 103 0.86 23.68 3.24
N ASN A 104 0.98 22.40 2.90
CA ASN A 104 2.21 21.63 2.77
C ASN A 104 2.08 20.72 1.53
N PRO A 105 2.14 21.31 0.32
CA PRO A 105 1.90 20.58 -0.91
C PRO A 105 3.00 19.56 -1.19
N ASN A 106 2.70 18.61 -2.09
CA ASN A 106 3.67 17.68 -2.67
C ASN A 106 4.30 16.69 -1.67
N ARG A 107 3.56 16.33 -0.62
CA ARG A 107 3.95 15.25 0.31
C ARG A 107 3.50 13.90 -0.25
N TYR A 108 4.41 12.92 -0.29
CA TYR A 108 4.10 11.55 -0.69
C TYR A 108 2.90 11.00 0.10
N SER A 109 2.96 11.05 1.43
CA SER A 109 1.92 10.52 2.32
C SER A 109 0.56 11.18 2.13
N THR A 110 0.53 12.46 1.73
CA THR A 110 -0.73 13.17 1.45
C THR A 110 -1.31 12.72 0.12
N ALA A 111 -0.46 12.61 -0.92
CA ALA A 111 -0.90 12.14 -2.23
C ALA A 111 -1.39 10.68 -2.20
N SER A 112 -0.65 9.78 -1.54
CA SER A 112 -1.05 8.37 -1.44
C SER A 112 -2.37 8.20 -0.69
N ASN A 113 -2.50 8.83 0.48
CA ASN A 113 -3.72 8.71 1.29
C ASN A 113 -4.95 9.36 0.63
N LEU A 114 -4.79 10.49 -0.09
CA LEU A 114 -5.88 11.03 -0.92
C LEU A 114 -6.29 10.05 -2.02
N GLY A 115 -5.31 9.44 -2.71
CA GLY A 115 -5.58 8.44 -3.74
C GLY A 115 -6.38 7.26 -3.21
N THR A 116 -5.95 6.69 -2.08
CA THR A 116 -6.66 5.60 -1.39
C THR A 116 -8.06 6.04 -0.94
N LEU A 117 -8.21 7.24 -0.36
CA LEU A 117 -9.51 7.75 0.07
C LEU A 117 -10.50 7.91 -1.08
N TYR A 118 -10.05 8.48 -2.20
CA TYR A 118 -10.89 8.61 -3.40
C TYR A 118 -11.27 7.24 -3.98
N GLU A 119 -10.36 6.25 -3.95
CA GLU A 119 -10.71 4.88 -4.35
C GLU A 119 -11.80 4.30 -3.43
N LEU A 120 -11.65 4.44 -2.12
CA LEU A 120 -12.58 3.90 -1.12
C LEU A 120 -13.99 4.50 -1.22
N ILE A 121 -14.14 5.73 -1.70
CA ILE A 121 -15.45 6.35 -1.98
C ILE A 121 -15.93 6.16 -3.42
N GLY A 122 -15.18 5.43 -4.25
CA GLY A 122 -15.54 5.10 -5.64
C GLY A 122 -15.18 6.17 -6.69
N ASP A 123 -14.52 7.26 -6.30
CA ASP A 123 -14.02 8.29 -7.22
C ASP A 123 -12.67 7.85 -7.83
N ASN A 124 -12.75 6.88 -8.75
CA ASN A 124 -11.56 6.27 -9.35
C ASN A 124 -10.75 7.26 -10.20
N VAL A 125 -11.37 8.33 -10.72
CA VAL A 125 -10.67 9.34 -11.52
C VAL A 125 -9.74 10.17 -10.64
N ASN A 126 -10.24 10.68 -9.51
CA ASN A 126 -9.38 11.38 -8.55
C ASN A 126 -8.40 10.44 -7.87
N ALA A 127 -8.80 9.20 -7.58
CA ALA A 127 -7.89 8.18 -7.04
C ALA A 127 -6.68 7.99 -7.96
N LEU A 128 -6.91 7.76 -9.26
CA LEU A 128 -5.84 7.55 -10.23
C LEU A 128 -4.88 8.75 -10.28
N LYS A 129 -5.44 9.96 -10.35
CA LYS A 129 -4.66 11.21 -10.37
C LYS A 129 -3.74 11.32 -9.15
N TRP A 130 -4.25 11.00 -7.96
CA TRP A 130 -3.51 11.15 -6.72
C TRP A 130 -2.47 10.04 -6.50
N ILE A 131 -2.79 8.80 -6.87
CA ILE A 131 -1.81 7.69 -6.84
C ILE A 131 -0.71 7.91 -7.87
N GLU A 132 -1.02 8.34 -9.10
CA GLU A 132 0.03 8.66 -10.08
C GLU A 132 0.93 9.81 -9.59
N LYS A 133 0.38 10.77 -8.85
CA LYS A 133 1.18 11.81 -8.18
C LYS A 133 2.05 11.23 -7.07
N SER A 134 1.54 10.34 -6.23
CA SER A 134 2.34 9.73 -5.15
C SER A 134 3.51 8.91 -5.70
N VAL A 135 3.29 8.14 -6.76
CA VAL A 135 4.34 7.36 -7.47
C VAL A 135 5.40 8.29 -8.07
N LYS A 136 5.02 9.44 -8.64
CA LYS A 136 5.98 10.42 -9.15
C LYS A 136 6.85 11.02 -8.05
N ILE A 137 6.28 11.23 -6.86
CA ILE A 137 7.02 11.78 -5.71
C ILE A 137 7.96 10.73 -5.12
N ASN A 138 7.49 9.49 -4.97
CA ASN A 138 8.27 8.39 -4.41
C ASN A 138 8.01 7.08 -5.20
N PRO A 139 8.83 6.78 -6.22
CA PRO A 139 8.63 5.60 -7.07
C PRO A 139 8.84 4.25 -6.36
N ILE A 140 9.59 4.23 -5.24
CA ILE A 140 9.90 3.01 -4.49
C ILE A 140 8.92 2.76 -3.34
N SER A 141 7.89 3.60 -3.20
CA SER A 141 6.91 3.49 -2.13
C SER A 141 6.10 2.20 -2.19
N HIS A 142 5.56 1.79 -1.03
CA HIS A 142 4.82 0.53 -0.88
C HIS A 142 5.60 -0.64 -1.47
N ASN A 143 6.91 -0.66 -1.23
CA ASN A 143 7.85 -1.63 -1.77
C ASN A 143 7.79 -1.77 -3.31
N SER A 144 7.73 -0.64 -4.02
CA SER A 144 7.69 -0.58 -5.48
C SER A 144 6.47 -1.30 -6.10
N SER A 145 5.37 -1.44 -5.36
CA SER A 145 4.16 -2.17 -5.83
C SER A 145 3.03 -1.25 -6.34
N GLU A 146 3.14 0.07 -6.19
CA GLU A 146 2.06 1.01 -6.57
C GLU A 146 1.71 1.03 -8.06
N TRP A 147 2.57 0.51 -8.95
CA TRP A 147 2.22 0.38 -10.36
C TRP A 147 1.02 -0.58 -10.56
N ILE A 148 0.85 -1.59 -9.70
CA ILE A 148 -0.31 -2.49 -9.69
C ILE A 148 -1.56 -1.69 -9.32
N HIS A 149 -1.48 -0.83 -8.30
CA HIS A 149 -2.57 0.05 -7.89
C HIS A 149 -2.98 1.00 -9.03
N VAL A 150 -2.00 1.63 -9.69
CA VAL A 150 -2.23 2.46 -10.87
C VAL A 150 -2.96 1.68 -11.97
N ASN A 151 -2.53 0.45 -12.26
CA ASN A 151 -3.16 -0.41 -13.25
C ASN A 151 -4.61 -0.78 -12.89
N ILE A 152 -4.88 -1.10 -11.63
CA ILE A 152 -6.24 -1.33 -11.11
C ILE A 152 -7.11 -0.10 -11.35
N LEU A 153 -6.62 1.08 -10.98
CA LEU A 153 -7.36 2.33 -11.15
C LEU A 153 -7.57 2.68 -12.62
N LYS A 154 -6.57 2.44 -13.49
CA LYS A 154 -6.73 2.58 -14.95
C LYS A 154 -7.77 1.62 -15.49
N ALA A 155 -7.82 0.38 -15.01
CA ALA A 155 -8.86 -0.57 -15.40
C ALA A 155 -10.25 -0.10 -14.95
N LYS A 156 -10.39 0.41 -13.72
CA LYS A 156 -11.64 0.99 -13.20
C LYS A 156 -12.09 2.20 -14.02
N VAL A 157 -11.20 3.17 -14.27
CA VAL A 157 -11.52 4.41 -14.98
C VAL A 157 -11.90 4.16 -16.44
N ASN A 158 -11.21 3.25 -17.11
CA ASN A 158 -11.41 2.97 -18.54
C ASN A 158 -12.34 1.78 -18.80
N ASN A 159 -12.99 1.23 -17.76
CA ASN A 159 -13.83 0.03 -17.83
C ASN A 159 -13.15 -1.15 -18.53
N LEU A 160 -11.85 -1.35 -18.27
CA LEU A 160 -11.11 -2.48 -18.82
C LEU A 160 -11.50 -3.77 -18.10
N ILE A 161 -11.28 -4.89 -18.79
CA ILE A 161 -11.38 -6.21 -18.19
C ILE A 161 -10.31 -6.34 -17.10
N PHE A 162 -10.69 -6.81 -15.92
CA PHE A 162 -9.74 -7.22 -14.88
C PHE A 162 -9.15 -8.58 -15.29
N SER A 163 -7.94 -8.54 -15.82
CA SER A 163 -7.15 -9.71 -16.22
C SER A 163 -5.72 -9.55 -15.72
N SER A 164 -5.00 -10.66 -15.60
CA SER A 164 -3.58 -10.68 -15.21
C SER A 164 -2.76 -9.73 -16.09
N GLN A 165 -2.96 -9.75 -17.41
CA GLN A 165 -2.26 -8.86 -18.34
C GLN A 165 -2.52 -7.37 -18.05
N ASN A 166 -3.75 -6.98 -17.72
CA ASN A 166 -4.09 -5.58 -17.48
C ASN A 166 -3.67 -5.09 -16.08
N ILE A 167 -3.61 -5.99 -15.11
CA ILE A 167 -3.34 -5.64 -13.70
C ILE A 167 -1.86 -5.77 -13.37
N ILE A 168 -1.23 -6.88 -13.75
CA ILE A 168 0.16 -7.21 -13.40
C ILE A 168 1.10 -7.28 -14.61
N ASN A 169 0.66 -6.89 -15.80
CA ASN A 169 1.45 -6.93 -17.04
C ASN A 169 2.03 -8.31 -17.37
N ASN A 170 1.39 -9.37 -16.87
CA ASN A 170 1.80 -10.75 -17.08
C ASN A 170 0.57 -11.65 -17.17
N ASP A 171 0.65 -12.73 -17.94
CA ASP A 171 -0.41 -13.71 -18.06
C ASP A 171 0.18 -15.11 -17.81
N PHE A 172 -0.42 -15.84 -16.88
CA PHE A 172 0.01 -17.20 -16.53
C PHE A 172 -0.71 -18.29 -17.34
N GLY A 173 -1.64 -17.90 -18.20
CA GLY A 173 -2.50 -18.79 -18.97
C GLY A 173 -3.66 -19.37 -18.16
N PHE A 174 -4.59 -20.02 -18.88
CA PHE A 174 -5.80 -20.63 -18.30
C PHE A 174 -5.81 -22.17 -18.39
N GLU A 175 -4.71 -22.76 -18.85
CA GLU A 175 -4.48 -24.21 -18.86
C GLU A 175 -4.45 -24.78 -17.43
N SER A 176 -4.45 -26.11 -17.30
CA SER A 176 -4.39 -26.77 -15.98
C SER A 176 -3.11 -26.46 -15.20
N LEU A 177 -2.05 -26.03 -15.89
CA LEU A 177 -0.76 -25.68 -15.31
C LEU A 177 -0.40 -24.26 -15.76
N PRO A 178 -0.16 -23.31 -14.83
CA PRO A 178 0.29 -21.98 -15.20
C PRO A 178 1.69 -22.03 -15.82
N LYS A 179 2.00 -21.07 -16.69
CA LYS A 179 3.31 -20.93 -17.35
C LYS A 179 3.77 -19.47 -17.30
N THR A 180 5.07 -19.23 -17.42
CA THR A 180 5.62 -17.88 -17.48
C THR A 180 7.01 -17.90 -18.10
N ASP A 181 7.38 -16.79 -18.72
CA ASP A 181 8.75 -16.53 -19.19
C ASP A 181 9.57 -15.73 -18.15
N LEU A 182 8.95 -15.35 -17.02
CA LEU A 182 9.62 -14.64 -15.94
C LEU A 182 10.64 -15.56 -15.24
N LYS A 183 11.81 -15.00 -14.93
CA LYS A 183 12.79 -15.66 -14.08
C LYS A 183 12.28 -15.74 -12.64
N GLU A 184 12.79 -16.72 -11.88
CA GLU A 184 12.43 -16.94 -10.48
C GLU A 184 12.56 -15.68 -9.62
N GLU A 185 13.64 -14.91 -9.78
CA GLU A 185 13.86 -13.64 -9.06
C GLU A 185 12.76 -12.59 -9.33
N ASN A 186 12.29 -12.51 -10.59
CA ASN A 186 11.23 -11.60 -10.97
C ASN A 186 9.87 -12.09 -10.47
N LEU A 187 9.65 -13.41 -10.42
CA LEU A 187 8.44 -14.00 -9.85
C LEU A 187 8.35 -13.76 -8.35
N GLU A 188 9.43 -13.96 -7.59
CA GLU A 188 9.44 -13.67 -6.14
C GLU A 188 9.20 -12.17 -5.86
N SER A 189 9.79 -11.28 -6.68
CA SER A 189 9.53 -9.84 -6.58
C SER A 189 8.07 -9.50 -6.85
N LEU A 190 7.50 -10.03 -7.94
CA LEU A 190 6.10 -9.81 -8.30
C LEU A 190 5.15 -10.39 -7.25
N ARG A 191 5.44 -11.60 -6.74
CA ARG A 191 4.73 -12.24 -5.64
C ARG A 191 4.63 -11.31 -4.43
N TYR A 192 5.76 -10.74 -4.02
CA TYR A 192 5.83 -9.83 -2.88
C TYR A 192 5.00 -8.56 -3.10
N GLN A 193 5.09 -7.96 -4.30
CA GLN A 193 4.31 -6.78 -4.67
C GLN A 193 2.80 -7.06 -4.65
N ILE A 194 2.36 -8.19 -5.21
CA ILE A 194 0.95 -8.61 -5.20
C ILE A 194 0.48 -8.88 -3.77
N TYR A 195 1.28 -9.62 -2.98
CA TYR A 195 0.97 -9.90 -1.58
C TYR A 195 0.80 -8.61 -0.77
N PHE A 196 1.68 -7.63 -0.96
CA PHE A 196 1.60 -6.33 -0.31
C PHE A 196 0.29 -5.62 -0.66
N GLN A 197 0.00 -5.47 -1.96
CA GLN A 197 -1.21 -4.80 -2.44
C GLN A 197 -2.50 -5.50 -1.98
N LEU A 198 -2.49 -6.83 -1.87
CA LEU A 198 -3.62 -7.59 -1.33
C LEU A 198 -3.87 -7.28 0.14
N ASN A 199 -2.84 -7.17 0.98
CA ASN A 199 -3.04 -6.84 2.39
C ASN A 199 -3.58 -5.41 2.59
N GLU A 200 -3.05 -4.44 1.84
CA GLU A 200 -3.59 -3.07 1.85
C GLU A 200 -5.08 -3.06 1.48
N ARG A 201 -5.48 -3.80 0.45
CA ARG A 201 -6.86 -3.83 -0.06
C ARG A 201 -7.82 -4.61 0.84
N ILE A 202 -7.46 -5.82 1.25
CA ILE A 202 -8.32 -6.71 2.07
C ILE A 202 -8.64 -6.08 3.43
N SER A 203 -7.77 -5.20 3.93
CA SER A 203 -7.99 -4.43 5.16
C SER A 203 -9.27 -3.57 5.12
N PHE A 204 -9.61 -3.04 3.94
CA PHE A 204 -10.72 -2.09 3.78
C PHE A 204 -11.87 -2.64 2.94
N ILE A 205 -11.60 -3.53 1.98
CA ILE A 205 -12.56 -4.08 1.03
C ILE A 205 -12.84 -5.54 1.40
N LYS A 206 -14.03 -5.80 1.97
CA LYS A 206 -14.47 -7.14 2.40
C LYS A 206 -15.47 -7.81 1.44
N GLU A 207 -15.98 -7.05 0.48
CA GLU A 207 -16.96 -7.51 -0.49
C GLU A 207 -16.27 -8.05 -1.75
N LYS A 208 -17.05 -8.65 -2.65
CA LYS A 208 -16.54 -9.10 -3.94
C LYS A 208 -15.94 -7.94 -4.71
N ASP A 209 -14.66 -8.05 -5.04
CA ASP A 209 -13.91 -7.05 -5.79
C ASP A 209 -13.07 -7.76 -6.85
N LYS A 210 -13.29 -7.38 -8.11
CA LYS A 210 -12.65 -8.03 -9.26
C LYS A 210 -11.13 -7.87 -9.26
N SER A 211 -10.61 -6.77 -8.71
CA SER A 211 -9.16 -6.55 -8.62
C SER A 211 -8.54 -7.48 -7.57
N ILE A 212 -9.18 -7.64 -6.41
CA ILE A 212 -8.72 -8.58 -5.38
C ILE A 212 -8.80 -10.02 -5.90
N ALA A 213 -9.90 -10.38 -6.56
CA ALA A 213 -10.09 -11.70 -7.15
C ALA A 213 -8.97 -12.07 -8.14
N VAL A 214 -8.62 -11.16 -9.07
CA VAL A 214 -7.54 -11.39 -10.04
C VAL A 214 -6.17 -11.45 -9.36
N LEU A 215 -5.86 -10.54 -8.43
CA LEU A 215 -4.59 -10.57 -7.71
C LEU A 215 -4.41 -11.85 -6.88
N LEU A 216 -5.47 -12.38 -6.25
CA LEU A 216 -5.42 -13.66 -5.54
C LEU A 216 -5.16 -14.84 -6.49
N PHE A 217 -5.81 -14.84 -7.66
CA PHE A 217 -5.58 -15.83 -8.70
C PHE A 217 -4.13 -15.79 -9.20
N ASP A 218 -3.60 -14.60 -9.47
CA ASP A 218 -2.23 -14.42 -9.91
C ASP A 218 -1.22 -14.82 -8.83
N LEU A 219 -1.47 -14.47 -7.57
CA LEU A 219 -0.63 -14.91 -6.45
C LEU A 219 -0.61 -16.44 -6.33
N ALA A 220 -1.75 -17.09 -6.54
CA ALA A 220 -1.85 -18.55 -6.52
C ALA A 220 -1.02 -19.21 -7.65
N ASN A 221 -1.08 -18.64 -8.86
CA ASN A 221 -0.28 -19.10 -10.00
C ASN A 221 1.22 -18.95 -9.73
N ILE A 222 1.65 -17.81 -9.17
CA ILE A 222 3.05 -17.57 -8.82
C ILE A 222 3.50 -18.54 -7.71
N ASP A 223 2.67 -18.76 -6.68
CA ASP A 223 2.96 -19.72 -5.61
C ASP A 223 3.11 -21.15 -6.13
N TYR A 224 2.29 -21.53 -7.11
CA TYR A 224 2.42 -22.81 -7.80
C TYR A 224 3.76 -22.91 -8.53
N LEU A 225 4.10 -21.90 -9.34
CA LEU A 225 5.32 -21.88 -10.16
C LEU A 225 6.61 -21.87 -9.31
N LEU A 226 6.57 -21.24 -8.14
CA LEU A 226 7.67 -21.20 -7.17
C LEU A 226 7.73 -22.45 -6.27
N GLY A 227 6.89 -23.47 -6.53
CA GLY A 227 6.90 -24.71 -5.76
C GLY A 227 6.50 -24.54 -4.29
N LYS A 228 5.69 -23.52 -3.95
CA LYS A 228 5.18 -23.35 -2.58
C LYS A 228 4.22 -24.49 -2.22
N LYS A 229 3.92 -24.63 -0.92
CA LYS A 229 3.09 -25.73 -0.39
C LYS A 229 1.73 -25.78 -1.10
N SER A 230 1.26 -26.98 -1.44
CA SER A 230 -0.01 -27.12 -2.15
C SER A 230 -1.22 -26.59 -1.39
N SER A 231 -1.20 -26.63 -0.05
CA SER A 231 -2.23 -26.02 0.78
C SER A 231 -2.32 -24.50 0.60
N GLN A 232 -1.22 -23.84 0.28
CA GLN A 232 -1.12 -22.39 0.17
C GLN A 232 -1.76 -21.88 -1.13
N TYR A 233 -1.27 -22.33 -2.29
CA TYR A 233 -1.86 -21.87 -3.56
C TYR A 233 -3.30 -22.36 -3.75
N LYS A 234 -3.68 -23.51 -3.19
CA LYS A 234 -5.09 -23.96 -3.21
C LYS A 234 -5.99 -23.04 -2.39
N GLU A 235 -5.53 -22.56 -1.23
CA GLU A 235 -6.28 -21.60 -0.45
C GLU A 235 -6.40 -20.25 -1.18
N LEU A 236 -5.33 -19.79 -1.83
CA LEU A 236 -5.39 -18.56 -2.64
C LEU A 236 -6.37 -18.68 -3.82
N PHE A 237 -6.39 -19.80 -4.55
CA PHE A 237 -7.39 -20.03 -5.59
C PHE A 237 -8.80 -20.03 -5.04
N LYS A 238 -9.03 -20.64 -3.88
CA LYS A 238 -10.32 -20.62 -3.20
C LYS A 238 -10.73 -19.19 -2.84
N MET A 239 -9.82 -18.42 -2.22
CA MET A 239 -10.06 -17.01 -1.89
C MET A 239 -10.37 -16.18 -3.15
N ALA A 240 -9.68 -16.42 -4.26
CA ALA A 240 -9.97 -15.74 -5.52
C ALA A 240 -11.43 -15.98 -5.94
N VAL A 241 -11.91 -17.22 -5.89
CA VAL A 241 -13.30 -17.58 -6.18
C VAL A 241 -14.27 -16.92 -5.20
N ASP A 242 -13.95 -16.91 -3.90
CA ASP A 242 -14.77 -16.27 -2.87
C ASP A 242 -14.94 -14.75 -3.13
N TYR A 243 -13.87 -14.08 -3.59
CA TYR A 243 -13.90 -12.67 -4.03
C TYR A 243 -14.56 -12.46 -5.40
N GLY A 244 -15.03 -13.52 -6.06
CA GLY A 244 -15.78 -13.44 -7.31
C GLY A 244 -14.92 -13.62 -8.55
N PHE A 245 -13.77 -14.28 -8.46
CA PHE A 245 -13.04 -14.73 -9.64
C PHE A 245 -13.90 -15.73 -10.41
N ILE A 246 -14.30 -15.34 -11.62
CA ILE A 246 -14.97 -16.22 -12.55
C ILE A 246 -13.93 -16.55 -13.60
N LYS A 247 -13.65 -17.85 -13.76
CA LYS A 247 -12.93 -18.33 -14.94
C LYS A 247 -13.83 -18.00 -16.13
N ASN A 248 -13.56 -16.89 -16.81
CA ASN A 248 -14.22 -16.64 -18.09
C ASN A 248 -13.83 -17.84 -18.98
N LEU A 249 -14.87 -18.59 -19.37
CA LEU A 249 -14.84 -19.86 -20.11
C LEU A 249 -13.97 -19.79 -21.37
#